data_AF-A0A2S6F3C5-F1
#
_entry.id   AF-A0A2S6F3C5-F1
#
_cell.length_a   1.000
_cell.length_b   1.000
_cell.length_c   1.000
_cell.angle_alpha   90.00
_cell.angle_beta   90.00
_cell.angle_gamma   90.00
#
_symmetry.space_group_name_H-M   'P 1'
#
loop_
_entity.id
_entity.type
_entity.pdbx_description
1 polymer ?
#
loop_
_entity_poly.entity_id
_entity_poly.type
_entity_poly.pdbx_seq_one_letter_code
_entity_poly.pdbx_strand_id
1 'polypeptide(L)'
;MSNSKTEVDKAIRFFKDQKKIEEYTERCLENPELTPREKMIIVHFNQHKRLNIIAKVQQHTYKHLFQEKPNEFFTKKYHYDWWIFPMHVPKEWMWEQRNYDASINLVEAQTLLRDKQFTDTYINSISMYLAALKKHSWNNYPVRYARMLHSLSLFLLAARNLEVIPEVYSRLYEQAQDAIAYAKEYILADNKDYDLLTTGYKATLAEIEKYAPLDNPVPSGAVP
;
A
#
# COMPACT_ATOMS: atom_id res chain seq x y z
N MET A 1 30.84 -6.91 -7.41
CA MET A 1 30.09 -5.68 -7.74
C MET A 1 29.56 -5.77 -9.17
N SER A 2 28.28 -5.40 -9.37
CA SER A 2 27.74 -4.80 -10.61
C SER A 2 27.64 -5.62 -11.92
N ASN A 3 26.88 -6.73 -11.94
CA ASN A 3 26.24 -7.21 -13.19
C ASN A 3 24.76 -6.83 -13.31
N SER A 4 24.13 -6.40 -12.20
CA SER A 4 22.69 -6.14 -12.17
C SER A 4 22.32 -4.77 -12.74
N LYS A 5 23.07 -3.70 -12.44
CA LYS A 5 22.80 -2.32 -12.93
C LYS A 5 22.74 -2.23 -14.45
N THR A 6 23.67 -2.91 -15.13
CA THR A 6 23.83 -2.89 -16.59
C THR A 6 22.67 -3.52 -17.36
N GLU A 7 21.96 -4.50 -16.80
CA GLU A 7 20.80 -5.12 -17.47
C GLU A 7 19.53 -4.28 -17.34
N VAL A 8 19.35 -3.57 -16.22
CA VAL A 8 18.20 -2.66 -16.06
C VAL A 8 18.39 -1.39 -16.87
N ASP A 9 19.60 -0.84 -16.94
CA ASP A 9 19.89 0.28 -17.84
C ASP A 9 19.76 -0.13 -19.32
N LYS A 10 20.03 -1.40 -19.66
CA LYS A 10 19.74 -1.96 -20.99
C LYS A 10 18.23 -2.11 -21.22
N ALA A 11 17.45 -2.60 -20.26
CA ALA A 11 15.99 -2.68 -20.37
C ALA A 11 15.36 -1.29 -20.53
N ILE A 12 15.81 -0.30 -19.75
CA ILE A 12 15.36 1.10 -19.82
C ILE A 12 15.66 1.72 -21.19
N ARG A 13 16.75 1.33 -21.85
CA ARG A 13 17.09 1.77 -23.22
C ARG A 13 16.39 0.98 -24.34
N PHE A 14 15.92 -0.25 -24.09
CA PHE A 14 15.41 -1.15 -25.14
C PHE A 14 13.91 -1.03 -25.41
N PHE A 15 13.10 -0.63 -24.43
CA PHE A 15 11.64 -0.61 -24.58
C PHE A 15 11.13 0.77 -25.03
N LYS A 16 11.29 1.08 -26.32
CA LYS A 16 10.55 2.18 -26.98
C LYS A 16 9.18 1.74 -27.50
N ASP A 17 8.97 0.44 -27.59
CA ASP A 17 7.75 -0.15 -28.14
C ASP A 17 6.81 -0.53 -27.00
N GLN A 18 5.68 0.16 -26.93
CA GLN A 18 4.64 -0.06 -25.94
C GLN A 18 4.20 -1.52 -25.92
N LYS A 19 4.01 -2.17 -27.08
CA LYS A 19 3.53 -3.56 -27.16
C LYS A 19 4.46 -4.54 -26.46
N LYS A 20 5.78 -4.35 -26.62
CA LYS A 20 6.79 -5.18 -25.94
C LYS A 20 6.78 -5.00 -24.42
N ILE A 21 6.46 -3.80 -23.93
CA ILE A 21 6.28 -3.55 -22.50
C ILE A 21 5.08 -4.34 -21.98
N GLU A 22 3.98 -4.38 -22.73
CA GLU A 22 2.77 -5.12 -22.33
C GLU A 22 3.03 -6.62 -22.29
N GLU A 23 3.61 -7.19 -23.35
CA GLU A 23 3.97 -8.61 -23.42
C GLU A 23 4.95 -9.02 -22.31
N TYR A 24 5.96 -8.18 -22.04
CA TYR A 24 6.88 -8.41 -20.92
C TYR A 24 6.15 -8.39 -19.57
N THR A 25 5.26 -7.42 -19.38
CA THR A 25 4.50 -7.23 -18.14
C THR A 25 3.58 -8.40 -17.86
N GLU A 26 2.84 -8.86 -18.87
CA GLU A 26 1.93 -10.01 -18.76
C GLU A 26 2.68 -11.27 -18.38
N ARG A 27 3.74 -11.61 -19.13
CA ARG A 27 4.59 -12.78 -18.83
C ARG A 27 5.19 -12.73 -17.43
N CYS A 28 5.61 -11.55 -16.97
CA CYS A 28 6.15 -11.41 -15.63
C CYS A 28 5.08 -11.62 -14.55
N LEU A 29 3.87 -11.08 -14.73
CA LEU A 29 2.78 -11.22 -13.76
C LEU A 29 2.23 -12.65 -13.70
N GLU A 30 2.46 -13.47 -14.72
CA GLU A 30 2.17 -14.91 -14.71
C GLU A 30 3.19 -15.74 -13.92
N ASN A 31 4.42 -15.23 -13.71
CA ASN A 31 5.48 -15.95 -13.00
C ASN A 31 5.30 -15.86 -11.47
N PRO A 32 5.03 -16.95 -10.74
CA PRO A 32 4.90 -16.94 -9.27
C PRO A 32 6.14 -16.42 -8.54
N GLU A 33 7.32 -16.67 -9.10
CA GLU A 33 8.62 -16.31 -8.53
C GLU A 33 9.11 -14.92 -8.98
N LEU A 34 8.20 -14.07 -9.48
CA LEU A 34 8.51 -12.69 -9.88
C LEU A 34 9.20 -11.93 -8.74
N THR A 35 10.43 -11.49 -8.99
CA THR A 35 11.26 -10.87 -7.96
C THR A 35 10.79 -9.46 -7.62
N PRO A 36 11.13 -8.92 -6.43
CA PRO A 36 10.84 -7.52 -6.10
C PRO A 36 11.40 -6.54 -7.13
N ARG A 37 12.57 -6.84 -7.70
CA ARG A 37 13.21 -6.00 -8.70
C ARG A 37 12.40 -5.93 -9.99
N GLU A 38 11.93 -7.07 -10.48
CA GLU A 38 11.09 -7.11 -11.69
C GLU A 38 9.75 -6.41 -11.47
N LYS A 39 9.15 -6.56 -10.28
CA LYS A 39 7.95 -5.79 -9.89
C LYS A 39 8.16 -4.28 -10.00
N MET A 40 9.31 -3.78 -9.52
CA MET A 40 9.66 -2.35 -9.65
C MET A 40 9.78 -1.92 -11.12
N ILE A 41 10.44 -2.75 -11.94
CA ILE A 41 10.64 -2.48 -13.37
C ILE A 41 9.30 -2.41 -14.11
N ILE A 42 8.38 -3.33 -13.80
CA ILE A 42 7.05 -3.36 -14.43
C ILE A 42 6.26 -2.11 -14.06
N VAL A 43 6.27 -1.68 -12.79
CA VAL A 43 5.64 -0.41 -12.40
C VAL A 43 6.28 0.76 -13.16
N HIS A 44 7.61 0.82 -13.20
CA HIS A 44 8.35 1.89 -13.87
C HIS A 44 8.04 2.03 -15.37
N PHE A 45 7.92 0.92 -16.11
CA PHE A 45 7.67 1.00 -17.55
C PHE A 45 6.20 1.23 -17.94
N ASN A 46 5.27 1.03 -17.01
CA ASN A 46 3.84 1.11 -17.30
C ASN A 46 3.17 2.36 -16.72
N GLN A 47 3.85 3.50 -16.69
CA GLN A 47 3.34 4.73 -16.06
C GLN A 47 2.02 5.26 -16.65
N HIS A 48 1.70 4.95 -17.91
CA HIS A 48 0.42 5.33 -18.54
C HIS A 48 -0.78 4.50 -18.02
N LYS A 49 -0.54 3.30 -17.48
CA LYS A 49 -1.55 2.40 -16.89
C LYS A 49 -1.19 1.99 -15.46
N ARG A 50 -0.48 2.89 -14.78
CA ARG A 50 0.23 2.67 -13.51
C ARG A 50 -0.64 2.09 -12.41
N LEU A 51 -1.86 2.60 -12.21
CA LEU A 51 -2.76 2.13 -11.15
C LEU A 51 -3.17 0.67 -11.34
N ASN A 52 -3.49 0.28 -12.59
CA ASN A 52 -3.81 -1.11 -12.91
C ASN A 52 -2.60 -2.02 -12.64
N ILE A 53 -1.40 -1.56 -12.96
CA ILE A 53 -0.18 -2.31 -12.71
C ILE A 53 0.14 -2.41 -11.21
N ILE A 54 -0.02 -1.34 -10.44
CA ILE A 54 0.11 -1.38 -8.98
C ILE A 54 -0.85 -2.43 -8.41
N ALA A 55 -2.11 -2.43 -8.84
CA ALA A 55 -3.10 -3.40 -8.38
C ALA A 55 -2.72 -4.85 -8.73
N LYS A 56 -2.29 -5.12 -9.98
CA LYS A 56 -1.83 -6.46 -10.37
C LYS A 56 -0.58 -6.92 -9.61
N VAL A 57 0.40 -6.03 -9.42
CA VAL A 57 1.62 -6.34 -8.66
C VAL A 57 1.31 -6.57 -7.17
N GLN A 58 0.35 -5.82 -6.61
CA GLN A 58 -0.17 -6.04 -5.26
C GLN A 58 -0.81 -7.42 -5.13
N GLN A 59 -1.74 -7.76 -6.00
CA GLN A 59 -2.43 -9.06 -6.01
C GLN A 59 -1.45 -10.23 -6.18
N HIS A 60 -0.47 -10.09 -7.09
CA HIS A 60 0.60 -11.06 -7.26
C HIS A 60 1.39 -11.28 -5.96
N THR A 61 1.80 -10.18 -5.33
CA THR A 61 2.57 -10.22 -4.08
C THR A 61 1.75 -10.83 -2.95
N TYR A 62 0.48 -10.48 -2.84
CA TYR A 62 -0.40 -11.03 -1.82
C TYR A 62 -0.51 -12.55 -1.97
N LYS A 63 -0.80 -13.04 -3.18
CA LYS A 63 -0.91 -14.48 -3.46
C LYS A 63 0.39 -15.23 -3.17
N HIS A 64 1.50 -14.79 -3.78
CA HIS A 64 2.73 -15.59 -3.80
C HIS A 64 3.70 -15.32 -2.64
N LEU A 65 3.50 -14.24 -1.90
CA LEU A 65 4.32 -13.93 -0.73
C LEU A 65 3.51 -13.98 0.56
N PHE A 66 2.36 -13.29 0.65
CA PHE A 66 1.60 -13.24 1.91
C PHE A 66 0.91 -14.58 2.19
N GLN A 67 0.20 -15.15 1.21
CA GLN A 67 -0.55 -16.39 1.41
C GLN A 67 0.35 -17.64 1.36
N GLU A 68 1.27 -17.72 0.40
CA GLU A 68 2.12 -18.90 0.21
C GLU A 68 3.35 -18.94 1.14
N LYS A 69 3.85 -17.77 1.61
CA LYS A 69 5.06 -17.67 2.45
C LYS A 69 4.81 -16.78 3.69
N PRO A 70 3.82 -17.10 4.55
CA PRO A 70 3.35 -16.22 5.64
C PRO A 70 4.40 -15.90 6.71
N ASN A 71 5.41 -16.75 6.89
CA ASN A 71 6.51 -16.46 7.84
C ASN A 71 7.63 -15.61 7.21
N GLU A 72 7.66 -15.49 5.88
CA GLU A 72 8.74 -14.82 5.16
C GLU A 72 8.44 -13.36 4.84
N PHE A 73 7.19 -13.03 4.51
CA PHE A 73 6.82 -11.65 4.14
C PHE A 73 7.11 -10.66 5.27
N PHE A 74 6.97 -11.12 6.52
CA PHE A 74 7.26 -10.31 7.69
C PHE A 74 8.74 -9.86 7.78
N THR A 75 9.66 -10.59 7.15
CA THR A 75 11.10 -10.26 7.19
C THR A 75 11.45 -9.01 6.39
N LYS A 76 12.63 -8.43 6.64
CA LYS A 76 13.17 -7.28 5.88
C LYS A 76 13.72 -7.63 4.49
N LYS A 77 13.61 -8.89 4.06
CA LYS A 77 14.11 -9.38 2.75
C LYS A 77 13.32 -8.81 1.57
N TYR A 78 12.03 -8.53 1.78
CA TYR A 78 11.12 -8.14 0.71
C TYR A 78 10.76 -6.64 0.79
N HIS A 79 10.77 -5.96 -0.36
CA HIS A 79 10.47 -4.52 -0.51
C HIS A 79 9.10 -4.31 -1.18
N TYR A 80 8.07 -4.99 -0.67
CA TYR A 80 6.73 -4.94 -1.25
C TYR A 80 5.91 -3.71 -0.81
N ASP A 81 6.42 -2.95 0.16
CA ASP A 81 5.71 -1.87 0.83
C ASP A 81 5.24 -0.77 -0.11
N TRP A 82 5.82 -0.65 -1.30
CA TRP A 82 5.47 0.39 -2.28
C TRP A 82 4.15 0.13 -3.00
N TRP A 83 3.83 -1.13 -3.28
CA TRP A 83 2.60 -1.51 -3.99
C TRP A 83 1.58 -2.21 -3.07
N ILE A 84 2.02 -2.79 -1.95
CA ILE A 84 1.10 -3.24 -0.91
C ILE A 84 0.55 -2.07 -0.10
N PHE A 85 1.38 -1.06 0.21
CA PHE A 85 0.97 0.15 0.96
C PHE A 85 1.28 1.42 0.14
N PRO A 86 0.62 1.62 -1.02
CA PRO A 86 0.88 2.80 -1.83
C PRO A 86 0.44 4.06 -1.07
N MET A 87 1.30 5.08 -1.07
CA MET A 87 1.08 6.35 -0.39
C MET A 87 1.48 7.51 -1.30
N HIS A 88 1.09 8.72 -0.94
CA HIS A 88 1.64 9.90 -1.58
C HIS A 88 3.08 10.13 -1.12
N VAL A 89 4.00 10.26 -2.07
CA VAL A 89 5.40 10.65 -1.84
C VAL A 89 5.62 12.07 -2.38
N PRO A 90 5.76 13.07 -1.50
CA PRO A 90 6.11 14.44 -1.88
C PRO A 90 7.45 14.53 -2.60
N LYS A 91 7.55 15.37 -3.63
CA LYS A 91 8.78 15.51 -4.44
C LYS A 91 9.95 16.09 -3.63
N GLU A 92 9.63 16.87 -2.60
CA GLU A 92 10.55 17.56 -1.72
C GLU A 92 11.36 16.58 -0.86
N TRP A 93 10.90 15.33 -0.70
CA TRP A 93 11.61 14.31 0.04
C TRP A 93 12.87 13.80 -0.69
N MET A 94 13.02 14.09 -1.99
CA MET A 94 14.18 13.73 -2.81
C MET A 94 14.54 12.23 -2.75
N TRP A 95 13.52 11.37 -2.66
CA TRP A 95 13.69 9.92 -2.66
C TRP A 95 14.07 9.39 -4.04
N GLU A 96 14.52 8.13 -4.11
CA GLU A 96 14.82 7.48 -5.38
C GLU A 96 13.56 7.28 -6.23
N GLN A 97 13.72 7.36 -7.57
CA GLN A 97 12.63 7.35 -8.56
C GLN A 97 11.54 6.29 -8.33
N ARG A 98 11.93 5.08 -7.94
CA ARG A 98 11.01 3.97 -7.64
C ARG A 98 9.93 4.30 -6.62
N ASN A 99 10.18 5.24 -5.70
CA ASN A 99 9.19 5.70 -4.74
C ASN A 99 8.11 6.56 -5.39
N TYR A 100 8.48 7.38 -6.37
CA TYR A 100 7.55 8.20 -7.12
C TYR A 100 6.76 7.37 -8.14
N ASP A 101 7.38 6.35 -8.74
CA ASP A 101 6.70 5.46 -9.68
C ASP A 101 5.49 4.73 -9.05
N ALA A 102 5.56 4.43 -7.75
CA ALA A 102 4.47 3.82 -6.98
C ALA A 102 3.65 4.83 -6.14
N SER A 103 4.00 6.13 -6.19
CA SER A 103 3.34 7.18 -5.40
C SER A 103 1.93 7.45 -5.90
N ILE A 104 0.91 7.43 -5.05
CA ILE A 104 -0.47 7.72 -5.46
C ILE A 104 -0.98 9.00 -4.79
N ASN A 105 -1.84 9.74 -5.46
CA ASN A 105 -2.57 10.87 -4.89
C ASN A 105 -3.99 10.47 -4.45
N LEU A 106 -4.76 11.43 -3.92
CA LEU A 106 -6.12 11.19 -3.43
C LEU A 106 -7.09 10.69 -4.51
N VAL A 107 -7.07 11.28 -5.71
CA VAL A 107 -7.95 10.88 -6.83
C VAL A 107 -7.60 9.46 -7.31
N GLU A 108 -6.32 9.14 -7.32
CA GLU A 108 -5.84 7.80 -7.68
C GLU A 108 -6.21 6.77 -6.61
N ALA A 109 -6.12 7.13 -5.32
CA ALA A 109 -6.59 6.28 -4.22
C ALA A 109 -8.10 6.01 -4.33
N GLN A 110 -8.92 7.02 -4.62
CA GLN A 110 -10.34 6.85 -4.89
C GLN A 110 -10.60 5.92 -6.10
N THR A 111 -9.78 6.03 -7.14
CA THR A 111 -9.87 5.15 -8.31
C THR A 111 -9.57 3.69 -7.94
N LEU A 112 -8.53 3.46 -7.14
CA LEU A 112 -8.17 2.12 -6.65
C LEU A 112 -9.25 1.53 -5.74
N LEU A 113 -9.91 2.33 -4.88
CA LEU A 113 -10.96 1.82 -4.00
C LEU A 113 -12.21 1.30 -4.74
N ARG A 114 -12.43 1.72 -5.99
CA ARG A 114 -13.50 1.21 -6.85
C ARG A 114 -13.19 -0.18 -7.41
N ASP A 115 -11.93 -0.60 -7.40
CA ASP A 115 -11.54 -1.96 -7.77
C ASP A 115 -11.69 -2.86 -6.53
N LYS A 116 -12.73 -3.71 -6.55
CA LYS A 116 -13.03 -4.62 -5.43
C LYS A 116 -11.85 -5.54 -5.12
N GLN A 117 -11.16 -6.06 -6.15
CA GLN A 117 -10.07 -7.01 -5.95
C GLN A 117 -8.86 -6.32 -5.33
N PHE A 118 -8.54 -5.11 -5.77
CA PHE A 118 -7.52 -4.27 -5.11
C PHE A 118 -7.89 -4.02 -3.65
N THR A 119 -9.12 -3.55 -3.39
CA THR A 119 -9.57 -3.17 -2.05
C THR A 119 -9.51 -4.34 -1.06
N ASP A 120 -10.04 -5.50 -1.47
CA ASP A 120 -9.98 -6.71 -0.62
C ASP A 120 -8.54 -7.15 -0.37
N THR A 121 -7.69 -7.12 -1.40
CA THR A 121 -6.27 -7.46 -1.28
C THR A 121 -5.54 -6.51 -0.34
N TYR A 122 -5.79 -5.21 -0.45
CA TYR A 122 -5.19 -4.18 0.39
C TYR A 122 -5.54 -4.38 1.87
N ILE A 123 -6.83 -4.48 2.19
CA ILE A 123 -7.33 -4.68 3.56
C ILE A 123 -6.80 -5.99 4.14
N ASN A 124 -6.84 -7.09 3.38
CA ASN A 124 -6.34 -8.38 3.84
C ASN A 124 -4.82 -8.37 4.04
N SER A 125 -4.06 -7.64 3.21
CA SER A 125 -2.62 -7.49 3.37
C SER A 125 -2.28 -6.78 4.69
N ILE A 126 -3.02 -5.73 5.05
CA ILE A 126 -2.85 -5.03 6.33
C ILE A 126 -3.13 -5.98 7.49
N SER A 127 -4.28 -6.66 7.46
CA SER A 127 -4.68 -7.61 8.50
C SER A 127 -3.61 -8.70 8.71
N MET A 128 -3.13 -9.31 7.63
CA MET A 128 -2.06 -10.31 7.70
C MET A 128 -0.76 -9.73 8.25
N TYR A 129 -0.38 -8.52 7.85
CA TYR A 129 0.84 -7.87 8.35
C TYR A 129 0.77 -7.53 9.83
N LEU A 130 -0.35 -6.99 10.31
CA LEU A 130 -0.60 -6.72 11.73
C LEU A 130 -0.65 -8.02 12.55
N ALA A 131 -1.28 -9.08 12.03
CA ALA A 131 -1.28 -10.38 12.69
C ALA A 131 0.13 -10.97 12.80
N ALA A 132 0.96 -10.84 11.76
CA ALA A 132 2.34 -11.28 11.78
C ALA A 132 3.18 -10.50 12.80
N LEU A 133 2.99 -9.17 12.90
CA LEU A 133 3.62 -8.33 13.92
C LEU A 133 3.25 -8.77 15.34
N LYS A 134 1.96 -9.02 15.60
CA LYS A 134 1.49 -9.52 16.90
C LYS A 134 2.07 -10.88 17.24
N LYS A 135 2.23 -11.76 16.25
CA LYS A 135 2.76 -13.13 16.44
C LYS A 135 4.28 -13.18 16.59
N HIS A 136 5.00 -12.39 15.81
CA HIS A 136 6.47 -12.46 15.69
C HIS A 136 7.20 -11.25 16.31
N SER A 137 6.45 -10.38 17.00
CA SER A 137 6.91 -9.10 17.56
C SER A 137 7.39 -8.13 16.47
N TRP A 138 7.98 -6.99 16.87
CA TRP A 138 8.43 -5.96 15.95
C TRP A 138 9.65 -6.41 15.10
N ASN A 139 9.62 -6.21 13.77
CA ASN A 139 10.73 -6.59 12.86
C ASN A 139 11.84 -5.54 12.73
N ASN A 140 11.80 -4.44 13.49
CA ASN A 140 12.74 -3.32 13.36
C ASN A 140 12.83 -2.76 11.92
N TYR A 141 11.71 -2.73 11.20
CA TYR A 141 11.64 -2.17 9.85
C TYR A 141 10.62 -1.01 9.77
N PRO A 142 10.96 0.14 10.38
CA PRO A 142 10.02 1.24 10.61
C PRO A 142 9.46 1.86 9.34
N VAL A 143 10.23 1.87 8.24
CA VAL A 143 9.79 2.41 6.95
C VAL A 143 8.52 1.71 6.44
N ARG A 144 8.44 0.38 6.54
CA ARG A 144 7.28 -0.39 6.06
C ARG A 144 6.03 -0.05 6.85
N TYR A 145 6.15 0.00 8.17
CA TYR A 145 5.04 0.34 9.05
C TYR A 145 4.59 1.79 8.84
N ALA A 146 5.54 2.71 8.70
CA ALA A 146 5.24 4.11 8.41
C ALA A 146 4.47 4.26 7.09
N ARG A 147 4.89 3.60 6.02
CA ARG A 147 4.18 3.61 4.73
C ARG A 147 2.76 3.04 4.85
N MET A 148 2.57 1.96 5.62
CA MET A 148 1.24 1.42 5.89
C MET A 148 0.33 2.46 6.56
N LEU A 149 0.83 3.21 7.56
CA LEU A 149 0.06 4.28 8.20
C LEU A 149 -0.28 5.42 7.22
N HIS A 150 0.70 5.92 6.45
CA HIS A 150 0.44 6.94 5.43
C HIS A 150 -0.57 6.47 4.38
N SER A 151 -0.47 5.20 3.96
CA SER A 151 -1.41 4.57 3.03
C SER A 151 -2.82 4.48 3.63
N LEU A 152 -2.95 4.04 4.89
CA LEU A 152 -4.21 3.99 5.62
C LEU A 152 -4.87 5.36 5.74
N SER A 153 -4.12 6.39 6.14
CA SER A 153 -4.61 7.77 6.21
C SER A 153 -5.15 8.25 4.85
N LEU A 154 -4.40 8.00 3.76
CA LEU A 154 -4.82 8.36 2.41
C LEU A 154 -6.09 7.62 1.98
N PHE A 155 -6.19 6.31 2.23
CA PHE A 155 -7.35 5.53 1.84
C PHE A 155 -8.58 5.79 2.71
N LEU A 156 -8.41 6.12 3.99
CA LEU A 156 -9.51 6.60 4.83
C LEU A 156 -10.06 7.93 4.31
N LEU A 157 -9.18 8.88 3.98
CA LEU A 157 -9.57 10.15 3.37
C LEU A 157 -10.28 9.92 2.02
N ALA A 158 -9.75 9.03 1.19
CA ALA A 158 -10.34 8.67 -0.10
C ALA A 158 -11.73 8.05 0.07
N ALA A 159 -11.89 7.11 1.00
CA ALA A 159 -13.14 6.42 1.27
C ALA A 159 -14.22 7.36 1.83
N ARG A 160 -13.87 8.25 2.77
CA ARG A 160 -14.80 9.26 3.29
C ARG A 160 -15.36 10.17 2.18
N ASN A 161 -14.53 10.46 1.18
CA ASN A 161 -14.91 11.29 0.04
C ASN A 161 -15.62 10.51 -1.09
N LEU A 162 -15.93 9.22 -0.88
CA LEU A 162 -16.68 8.38 -1.80
C LEU A 162 -18.00 7.94 -1.13
N GLU A 163 -19.11 8.54 -1.57
CA GLU A 163 -20.45 8.26 -1.01
C GLU A 163 -20.92 6.79 -1.19
N VAL A 164 -20.26 6.01 -2.03
CA VAL A 164 -20.74 4.71 -2.52
C VAL A 164 -20.05 3.48 -1.91
N ILE A 165 -19.15 3.64 -0.92
CA ILE A 165 -18.40 2.51 -0.35
C ILE A 165 -18.35 2.48 1.20
N PRO A 166 -19.50 2.56 1.91
CA PRO A 166 -19.53 2.62 3.38
C PRO A 166 -18.92 1.39 4.07
N GLU A 167 -19.08 0.19 3.49
CA GLU A 167 -18.47 -1.04 4.01
C GLU A 167 -16.94 -0.98 3.94
N VAL A 168 -16.38 -0.50 2.82
CA VAL A 168 -14.93 -0.34 2.65
C VAL A 168 -14.39 0.68 3.64
N TYR A 169 -15.10 1.79 3.85
CA TYR A 169 -14.67 2.81 4.81
C TYR A 169 -14.61 2.24 6.23
N SER A 170 -15.61 1.46 6.63
CA SER A 170 -15.67 0.81 7.96
C SER A 170 -14.56 -0.24 8.14
N ARG A 171 -14.32 -1.08 7.13
CA ARG A 171 -13.21 -2.06 7.17
C ARG A 171 -11.84 -1.38 7.24
N LEU A 172 -11.62 -0.30 6.50
CA LEU A 172 -10.38 0.49 6.57
C LEU A 172 -10.20 1.13 7.94
N TYR A 173 -11.30 1.63 8.53
CA TYR A 173 -11.29 2.22 9.86
C TYR A 173 -10.85 1.21 10.93
N GLU A 174 -11.41 0.01 10.92
CA GLU A 174 -11.00 -1.08 11.82
C GLU A 174 -9.50 -1.40 11.69
N GLN A 175 -8.99 -1.52 10.47
CA GLN A 175 -7.55 -1.75 10.24
C GLN A 175 -6.70 -0.60 10.75
N ALA A 176 -7.15 0.64 10.60
CA ALA A 176 -6.44 1.81 11.08
C ALA A 176 -6.41 1.90 12.61
N GLN A 177 -7.50 1.58 13.28
CA GLN A 177 -7.54 1.50 14.74
C GLN A 177 -6.55 0.46 15.27
N ASP A 178 -6.54 -0.73 14.68
CA ASP A 178 -5.62 -1.80 15.09
C ASP A 178 -4.15 -1.40 14.87
N ALA A 179 -3.84 -0.76 13.73
CA ALA A 179 -2.50 -0.25 13.44
C ALA A 179 -2.07 0.86 14.42
N ILE A 180 -2.97 1.76 14.81
CA ILE A 180 -2.67 2.83 15.78
C ILE A 180 -2.43 2.26 17.17
N ALA A 181 -3.27 1.32 17.61
CA ALA A 181 -3.12 0.66 18.90
C ALA A 181 -1.76 -0.05 18.99
N TYR A 182 -1.42 -0.86 17.97
CA TYR A 182 -0.15 -1.57 17.93
C TYR A 182 1.05 -0.61 17.91
N ALA A 183 0.99 0.47 17.13
CA ALA A 183 2.07 1.45 17.08
C ALA A 183 2.33 2.10 18.44
N LYS A 184 1.26 2.51 19.12
CA LYS A 184 1.31 3.18 20.43
C LYS A 184 1.93 2.27 21.49
N GLU A 185 1.58 0.99 21.48
CA GLU A 185 2.02 0.02 22.49
C GLU A 185 3.46 -0.49 22.23
N TYR A 186 3.82 -0.74 20.96
CA TYR A 186 5.02 -1.52 20.65
C TYR A 186 6.08 -0.83 19.78
N ILE A 187 5.78 0.30 19.13
CA ILE A 187 6.68 0.88 18.11
C ILE A 187 7.15 2.30 18.47
N LEU A 188 6.23 3.17 18.91
CA LEU A 188 6.51 4.62 18.98
C LEU A 188 7.60 5.00 19.97
N ALA A 189 7.66 4.35 21.14
CA ALA A 189 8.64 4.68 22.18
C ALA A 189 10.09 4.55 21.65
N ASP A 190 10.35 3.50 20.87
CA ASP A 190 11.68 3.19 20.32
C ASP A 190 11.99 3.94 19.01
N ASN A 191 11.00 4.62 18.41
CA ASN A 191 11.11 5.25 17.09
C ASN A 191 10.63 6.70 17.09
N LYS A 192 10.70 7.39 18.23
CA LYS A 192 10.20 8.76 18.44
C LYS A 192 10.79 9.80 17.48
N ASP A 193 12.03 9.59 17.03
CA ASP A 193 12.77 10.52 16.16
C ASP A 193 12.66 10.12 14.68
N TYR A 194 11.86 9.10 14.35
CA TYR A 194 11.65 8.68 12.97
C TYR A 194 10.43 9.39 12.35
N ASP A 195 10.68 10.56 11.75
CA ASP A 195 9.65 11.48 11.25
C ASP A 195 8.59 10.82 10.35
N LEU A 196 9.00 9.95 9.41
CA LEU A 196 8.05 9.30 8.51
C LEU A 196 6.99 8.51 9.30
N LEU A 197 7.38 7.82 10.37
CA LEU A 197 6.48 7.06 11.23
C LEU A 197 5.59 7.98 12.07
N THR A 198 6.17 9.00 12.71
CA THR A 198 5.40 9.87 13.60
C THR A 198 4.40 10.72 12.82
N THR A 199 4.75 11.19 11.62
CA THR A 199 3.80 11.87 10.71
C THR A 199 2.70 10.93 10.24
N GLY A 200 3.04 9.70 9.83
CA GLY A 200 2.05 8.72 9.38
C GLY A 200 1.07 8.34 10.49
N TYR A 201 1.57 8.15 11.71
CA TYR A 201 0.76 7.91 12.90
C TYR A 201 -0.23 9.04 13.16
N LYS A 202 0.25 10.29 13.21
CA LYS A 202 -0.60 11.47 13.46
C LYS A 202 -1.66 11.64 12.37
N ALA A 203 -1.28 11.49 11.11
CA ALA A 203 -2.19 11.62 9.98
C ALA A 203 -3.28 10.53 10.00
N THR A 204 -2.93 9.30 10.35
CA THR A 204 -3.89 8.19 10.45
C THR A 204 -4.84 8.41 11.63
N LEU A 205 -4.32 8.80 12.80
CA LEU A 205 -5.11 9.10 13.98
C LEU A 205 -6.13 10.22 13.70
N ALA A 206 -5.70 11.30 13.04
CA ALA A 206 -6.59 12.40 12.67
C ALA A 206 -7.72 12.00 11.71
N GLU A 207 -7.50 11.00 10.83
CA GLU A 207 -8.58 10.49 9.97
C GLU A 207 -9.53 9.53 10.71
N ILE A 208 -9.02 8.77 11.69
CA ILE A 208 -9.86 7.96 12.60
C ILE A 208 -10.78 8.85 13.42
N GLU A 209 -10.28 9.97 13.95
CA GLU A 209 -11.07 10.92 14.76
C GLU A 209 -12.22 11.57 13.97
N LYS A 210 -12.11 11.61 12.64
CA LYS A 210 -13.15 12.14 11.73
C LYS A 210 -14.12 11.06 11.26
N TYR A 211 -13.97 9.81 11.71
CA TYR A 211 -14.88 8.74 11.32
C TYR A 211 -16.26 9.00 11.93
N ALA A 212 -17.22 9.23 11.04
CA ALA A 212 -18.64 9.17 11.35
C ALA A 212 -19.17 7.89 10.68
N PRO A 213 -19.71 6.92 11.44
CA PRO A 213 -20.39 5.78 10.84
C PRO A 213 -21.50 6.31 9.92
N LEU A 214 -21.52 5.88 8.67
CA LEU A 214 -22.48 6.37 7.66
C LEU A 214 -23.91 5.83 7.85
N ASP A 215 -24.23 5.24 9.02
CA ASP A 215 -25.58 4.81 9.39
C ASP A 215 -25.92 5.16 10.84
N ASN A 216 -26.65 6.27 11.01
CA ASN A 216 -27.85 6.30 11.83
C ASN A 216 -28.95 6.89 10.94
N PRO A 217 -29.94 6.13 10.45
CA PRO A 217 -31.13 6.75 9.89
C PRO A 217 -31.75 7.58 11.01
N VAL A 218 -31.88 8.89 10.76
CA VAL A 218 -32.74 9.76 11.58
C VAL A 218 -34.10 9.06 11.68
N PRO A 219 -34.66 8.81 12.88
CA PRO A 219 -36.02 8.31 12.98
C PRO A 219 -36.93 9.33 12.30
N SER A 220 -37.48 8.97 11.13
CA SER A 220 -38.53 9.73 10.48
C SER A 220 -39.79 9.61 11.36
N GLY A 221 -39.92 10.48 12.35
CA GLY A 221 -41.05 10.36 13.27
C GLY A 221 -40.95 11.22 14.52
N ALA A 222 -40.79 12.53 14.34
CA ALA A 222 -41.23 13.50 15.34
C ALA A 222 -41.70 14.76 14.62
N VAL A 223 -42.94 14.71 14.11
CA VAL A 223 -43.73 15.93 13.89
C VAL A 223 -44.89 15.81 14.88
N PRO A 224 -45.07 16.77 15.81
CA PRO A 224 -46.26 16.85 16.65
C PRO A 224 -47.52 17.20 15.83
#